data_AF-A0A7J6B1Y2-F1
#
_entry.id   AF-A0A7J6B1Y2-F1
#
_cell.length_a   1.000
_cell.length_b   1.000
_cell.length_c   1.000
_cell.angle_alpha   90.00
_cell.angle_beta   90.00
_cell.angle_gamma   90.00
#
_symmetry.space_group_name_H-M   'P 1'
#
loop_
_entity.id
_entity.type
_entity.pdbx_description
1 polymer ?
#
loop_
_entity_poly.entity_id
_entity_poly.type
_entity_poly.pdbx_seq_one_letter_code
_entity_poly.pdbx_strand_id
1 'polypeptide(L)'
;MCCSGPKRSTLKSRSEVDLMRSFTFRNSKGSYRGIPIIAANMDTVGTFEMAGVFCVWGWCPEGVDDWKEFAVKHPECIESVAVSTGTGENDFERLSDILAAVPQIQYVCVDVANGYSEHFVHFVKDVRQKFPSHTIMAGNVVTGEMVEELILAGADIIKVGIGPGSVCTTRKKTGVGYPQLSAVIECADAAHGLGGHIISVSYSYLLSLH
;
A
#
# COMPACT_ATOMS: atom_id res chain seq x y z
N MET A 1 -4.62 -26.88 1.58
CA MET A 1 -3.68 -26.26 0.62
C MET A 1 -4.44 -26.00 -0.66
N CYS A 2 -4.63 -24.73 -1.04
CA CYS A 2 -5.14 -24.35 -2.35
C CYS A 2 -3.93 -24.15 -3.28
N CYS A 3 -3.67 -25.10 -4.17
CA CYS A 3 -2.66 -24.95 -5.22
C CYS A 3 -3.36 -24.49 -6.50
N SER A 4 -2.74 -23.59 -7.27
CA SER A 4 -3.26 -23.24 -8.60
C SER A 4 -3.20 -24.47 -9.51
N GLY A 5 -4.35 -24.90 -10.04
CA GLY A 5 -4.40 -25.97 -11.04
C GLY A 5 -3.81 -25.50 -12.38
N PRO A 6 -2.95 -26.30 -13.04
CA PRO A 6 -2.42 -25.94 -14.34
C PRO A 6 -3.55 -25.83 -15.37
N LYS A 7 -3.48 -24.81 -16.25
CA LYS A 7 -4.39 -24.62 -17.38
C LYS A 7 -3.62 -24.72 -18.69
N ARG A 8 -4.28 -25.17 -19.76
CA ARG A 8 -3.71 -25.18 -21.12
C ARG A 8 -3.29 -23.76 -21.51
N SER A 9 -2.07 -23.59 -22.01
CA SER A 9 -1.50 -22.29 -22.41
C SER A 9 -0.95 -22.35 -23.83
N THR A 10 -0.97 -21.21 -24.52
CA THR A 10 -0.32 -21.00 -25.82
C THR A 10 1.09 -20.45 -25.70
N LEU A 11 1.51 -20.04 -24.49
CA LEU A 11 2.85 -19.52 -24.22
C LEU A 11 3.90 -20.61 -24.43
N LYS A 12 4.97 -20.29 -25.15
CA LYS A 12 6.08 -21.23 -25.41
C LYS A 12 7.20 -21.07 -24.39
N SER A 13 7.35 -19.89 -23.82
CA SER A 13 8.40 -19.55 -22.86
C SER A 13 7.89 -18.67 -21.72
N ARG A 14 8.52 -18.77 -20.55
CA ARG A 14 8.27 -17.88 -19.41
C ARG A 14 8.67 -16.43 -19.70
N SER A 15 9.58 -16.20 -20.65
CA SER A 15 9.99 -14.87 -21.09
C SER A 15 8.90 -14.10 -21.85
N GLU A 16 7.82 -14.78 -22.27
CA GLU A 16 6.67 -14.17 -22.96
C GLU A 16 5.63 -13.61 -21.98
N VAL A 17 5.81 -13.80 -20.67
CA VAL A 17 4.86 -13.35 -19.65
C VAL A 17 5.07 -11.86 -19.36
N ASP A 18 4.03 -11.07 -19.58
CA ASP A 18 4.00 -9.66 -19.16
C ASP A 18 3.53 -9.53 -17.70
N LEU A 19 4.46 -9.08 -16.85
CA LEU A 19 4.24 -8.81 -15.44
C LEU A 19 3.74 -7.39 -15.17
N MET A 20 3.80 -6.51 -16.16
CA MET A 20 3.35 -5.13 -16.02
C MET A 20 1.84 -5.09 -15.86
N ARG A 21 1.38 -4.19 -15.00
CA ARG A 21 -0.02 -3.87 -14.79
C ARG A 21 -0.25 -2.39 -14.98
N SER A 22 -1.48 -2.05 -15.35
CA SER A 22 -1.91 -0.67 -15.47
C SER A 22 -3.21 -0.48 -14.71
N PHE A 23 -3.23 0.50 -13.84
CA PHE A 23 -4.37 0.80 -12.97
C PHE A 23 -4.79 2.24 -13.13
N THR A 24 -6.08 2.49 -12.89
CA THR A 24 -6.62 3.83 -12.66
C THR A 24 -7.30 3.81 -11.31
N PHE A 25 -6.87 4.68 -10.41
CA PHE A 25 -7.32 4.68 -9.04
C PHE A 25 -8.63 5.44 -8.87
N ARG A 26 -9.50 4.90 -8.01
CA ARG A 26 -10.89 5.35 -7.86
C ARG A 26 -11.00 6.81 -7.43
N ASN A 27 -10.29 7.19 -6.39
CA ASN A 27 -10.48 8.45 -5.67
C ASN A 27 -9.47 9.50 -6.14
N SER A 28 -8.20 9.13 -6.28
CA SER A 28 -7.15 10.04 -6.77
C SER A 28 -7.27 10.35 -8.26
N LYS A 29 -7.91 9.46 -9.03
CA LYS A 29 -7.91 9.46 -10.51
C LYS A 29 -6.52 9.30 -11.14
N GLY A 30 -5.49 9.03 -10.32
CA GLY A 30 -4.15 8.76 -10.76
C GLY A 30 -4.06 7.43 -11.52
N SER A 31 -3.03 7.32 -12.36
CA SER A 31 -2.73 6.09 -13.09
C SER A 31 -1.39 5.52 -12.67
N TYR A 32 -1.31 4.19 -12.58
CA TYR A 32 -0.07 3.46 -12.33
C TYR A 32 0.24 2.54 -13.50
N ARG A 33 1.52 2.43 -13.88
CA ARG A 33 2.00 1.36 -14.76
C ARG A 33 3.32 0.81 -14.23
N GLY A 34 3.34 -0.46 -13.86
CA GLY A 34 4.51 -1.10 -13.26
C GLY A 34 4.29 -2.55 -12.89
N ILE A 35 5.31 -3.19 -12.34
CA ILE A 35 5.18 -4.50 -11.71
C ILE A 35 4.64 -4.27 -10.30
N PRO A 36 3.44 -4.77 -9.96
CA PRO A 36 2.75 -4.39 -8.73
C PRO A 36 3.23 -5.20 -7.50
N ILE A 37 4.53 -5.17 -7.28
CA ILE A 37 5.23 -5.72 -6.13
C ILE A 37 5.85 -4.56 -5.38
N ILE A 38 5.62 -4.49 -4.08
CA ILE A 38 6.11 -3.36 -3.28
C ILE A 38 6.92 -3.88 -2.09
N ALA A 39 8.02 -3.20 -1.78
CA ALA A 39 8.70 -3.36 -0.51
C ALA A 39 7.77 -2.97 0.66
N ALA A 40 7.81 -3.75 1.74
CA ALA A 40 7.07 -3.39 2.94
C ALA A 40 7.65 -2.11 3.57
N ASN A 41 6.76 -1.30 4.13
CA ASN A 41 7.05 -0.03 4.79
C ASN A 41 7.64 -0.25 6.20
N MET A 42 8.67 -1.09 6.31
CA MET A 42 9.41 -1.39 7.54
C MET A 42 10.78 -0.73 7.48
N ASP A 43 11.29 -0.28 8.63
CA ASP A 43 12.61 0.33 8.82
C ASP A 43 13.79 -0.45 8.20
N THR A 44 13.68 -1.77 8.13
CA THR A 44 14.70 -2.70 7.62
C THR A 44 14.46 -3.15 6.18
N VAL A 45 13.39 -2.68 5.53
CA VAL A 45 12.97 -3.13 4.20
C VAL A 45 12.73 -1.96 3.26
N GLY A 46 11.88 -1.01 3.66
CA GLY A 46 11.45 0.13 2.86
C GLY A 46 12.41 1.31 2.95
N THR A 47 13.72 1.09 2.87
CA THR A 47 14.75 2.13 2.97
C THR A 47 14.94 2.88 1.65
N PHE A 48 15.61 4.04 1.69
CA PHE A 48 15.94 4.77 0.46
C PHE A 48 16.89 4.00 -0.46
N GLU A 49 17.79 3.15 0.06
CA GLU A 49 18.62 2.29 -0.79
C GLU A 49 17.76 1.26 -1.55
N MET A 50 16.76 0.68 -0.89
CA MET A 50 15.80 -0.23 -1.54
C MET A 50 14.97 0.52 -2.59
N ALA A 51 14.49 1.72 -2.23
CA ALA A 51 13.74 2.58 -3.14
C ALA A 51 14.59 3.01 -4.35
N GLY A 52 15.88 3.29 -4.19
CA GLY A 52 16.77 3.64 -5.30
C GLY A 52 17.04 2.50 -6.28
N VAL A 53 16.89 1.24 -5.85
CA VAL A 53 17.09 0.06 -6.72
C VAL A 53 15.79 -0.36 -7.39
N PHE A 54 14.69 -0.40 -6.63
CA PHE A 54 13.42 -0.96 -7.11
C PHE A 54 12.39 0.10 -7.49
N CYS A 55 12.66 1.38 -7.22
CA CYS A 55 11.68 2.47 -7.28
C CYS A 55 10.36 2.06 -6.59
N VAL A 56 10.49 1.48 -5.38
CA VAL A 56 9.37 0.94 -4.58
C VAL A 56 9.04 1.85 -3.42
N TRP A 57 7.80 1.72 -2.90
CA TRP A 57 7.30 2.52 -1.78
C TRP A 57 8.17 2.37 -0.53
N GLY A 58 8.52 3.51 0.07
CA GLY A 58 9.41 3.57 1.22
C GLY A 58 8.66 3.84 2.52
N TRP A 59 9.20 3.31 3.61
CA TRP A 59 9.02 3.84 4.95
C TRP A 59 10.35 4.41 5.35
N CYS A 60 10.48 5.71 5.24
CA CYS A 60 11.62 6.39 5.82
C CYS A 60 11.13 7.15 7.04
N PRO A 61 11.56 6.77 8.26
CA PRO A 61 11.41 7.61 9.45
C PRO A 61 12.35 8.83 9.36
N GLU A 62 12.71 9.23 8.14
CA GLU A 62 13.70 10.21 7.77
C GLU A 62 13.03 11.56 7.52
N GLY A 63 13.73 12.62 7.87
CA GLY A 63 13.20 13.98 7.88
C GLY A 63 12.87 14.47 6.47
N VAL A 64 12.30 15.67 6.42
CA VAL A 64 12.02 16.38 5.18
C VAL A 64 13.28 16.53 4.31
N ASP A 65 14.44 16.75 4.95
CA ASP A 65 15.69 16.97 4.22
C ASP A 65 16.25 15.70 3.58
N ASP A 66 16.08 14.55 4.23
CA ASP A 66 16.48 13.25 3.65
C ASP A 66 15.64 12.92 2.41
N TRP A 67 14.33 13.21 2.45
CA TRP A 67 13.44 13.08 1.28
C TRP A 67 13.84 14.01 0.13
N LYS A 68 14.27 15.24 0.42
CA LYS A 68 14.80 16.15 -0.61
C LYS A 68 16.09 15.60 -1.21
N GLU A 69 17.01 15.10 -0.38
CA GLU A 69 18.26 14.50 -0.86
C GLU A 69 17.97 13.29 -1.75
N PHE A 70 17.07 12.40 -1.33
CA PHE A 70 16.66 11.26 -2.14
C PHE A 70 16.06 11.69 -3.47
N ALA A 71 15.16 12.68 -3.48
CA ALA A 71 14.53 13.18 -4.70
C ALA A 71 15.54 13.77 -5.70
N VAL A 72 16.62 14.41 -5.21
CA VAL A 72 17.70 14.92 -6.06
C VAL A 72 18.58 13.79 -6.59
N LYS A 73 18.85 12.77 -5.77
CA LYS A 73 19.75 11.65 -6.11
C LYS A 73 19.09 10.61 -7.02
N HIS A 74 17.78 10.40 -6.87
CA HIS A 74 17.00 9.36 -7.57
C HIS A 74 15.71 9.93 -8.19
N PRO A 75 15.80 10.93 -9.09
CA PRO A 75 14.62 11.55 -9.71
C PRO A 75 13.78 10.54 -10.51
N GLU A 76 14.38 9.48 -11.03
CA GLU A 76 13.69 8.41 -11.77
C GLU A 76 12.77 7.55 -10.90
N CYS A 77 13.01 7.50 -9.59
CA CYS A 77 12.22 6.68 -8.67
C CYS A 77 11.13 7.47 -7.93
N ILE A 78 11.18 8.80 -7.93
CA ILE A 78 10.36 9.63 -7.05
C ILE A 78 8.85 9.50 -7.31
N GLU A 79 8.47 9.20 -8.55
CA GLU A 79 7.06 9.00 -8.92
C GLU A 79 6.53 7.64 -8.45
N SER A 80 7.40 6.71 -8.08
CA SER A 80 7.05 5.34 -7.70
C SER A 80 7.30 5.03 -6.22
N VAL A 81 7.62 6.04 -5.42
CA VAL A 81 7.70 5.94 -3.95
C VAL A 81 6.44 6.48 -3.28
N ALA A 82 6.19 6.04 -2.05
CA ALA A 82 5.11 6.55 -1.21
C ALA A 82 5.68 7.03 0.12
N VAL A 83 5.07 8.05 0.71
CA VAL A 83 5.38 8.48 2.08
C VAL A 83 4.42 7.76 3.03
N SER A 84 4.98 7.12 4.05
CA SER A 84 4.18 6.40 5.03
C SER A 84 3.90 7.24 6.28
N THR A 85 2.73 7.07 6.88
CA THR A 85 2.30 7.81 8.07
C THR A 85 1.41 6.94 8.99
N GLY A 86 1.39 7.26 10.27
CA GLY A 86 0.45 6.73 11.26
C GLY A 86 -0.84 7.56 11.30
N THR A 87 -1.42 7.72 12.49
CA THR A 87 -2.60 8.59 12.72
C THR A 87 -2.36 9.69 13.77
N GLY A 88 -1.12 9.88 14.23
CA GLY A 88 -0.81 10.94 15.17
C GLY A 88 -0.83 12.33 14.52
N GLU A 89 -1.13 13.38 15.29
CA GLU A 89 -1.09 14.77 14.79
C GLU A 89 0.29 15.13 14.22
N ASN A 90 1.36 14.80 14.95
CA ASN A 90 2.74 14.99 14.49
C ASN A 90 3.04 14.22 13.18
N ASP A 91 2.43 13.05 12.99
CA ASP A 91 2.62 12.25 11.77
C ASP A 91 1.95 12.91 10.56
N PHE A 92 0.82 13.58 10.78
CA PHE A 92 0.09 14.32 9.74
C PHE A 92 0.82 15.61 9.32
N GLU A 93 1.35 16.36 10.29
CA GLU A 93 2.19 17.53 10.02
C GLU A 93 3.43 17.14 9.22
N ARG A 94 4.13 16.09 9.67
CA ARG A 94 5.31 15.56 8.98
C ARG A 94 5.00 15.11 7.56
N LEU A 95 3.90 14.38 7.34
CA LEU A 95 3.45 13.99 6.01
C LEU A 95 3.25 15.24 5.13
N SER A 96 2.61 16.26 5.66
CA SER A 96 2.35 17.52 4.95
C SER A 96 3.64 18.24 4.57
N ASP A 97 4.62 18.29 5.47
CA ASP A 97 5.90 18.94 5.20
C ASP A 97 6.71 18.21 4.13
N ILE A 98 6.71 16.86 4.15
CA ILE A 98 7.41 16.05 3.14
C ILE A 98 6.78 16.25 1.76
N LEU A 99 5.46 16.12 1.65
CA LEU A 99 4.76 16.25 0.36
C LEU A 99 4.83 17.69 -0.19
N ALA A 100 4.86 18.70 0.69
CA ALA A 100 5.09 20.09 0.28
C ALA A 100 6.53 20.31 -0.22
N ALA A 101 7.51 19.66 0.41
CA ALA A 101 8.92 19.75 0.02
C ALA A 101 9.25 18.98 -1.26
N VAL A 102 8.54 17.87 -1.52
CA VAL A 102 8.79 16.98 -2.67
C VAL A 102 7.48 16.69 -3.42
N PRO A 103 6.98 17.64 -4.23
CA PRO A 103 5.66 17.54 -4.88
C PRO A 103 5.53 16.43 -5.93
N GLN A 104 6.65 15.81 -6.33
CA GLN A 104 6.66 14.71 -7.29
C GLN A 104 6.12 13.41 -6.70
N ILE A 105 6.11 13.29 -5.37
CA ILE A 105 5.55 12.12 -4.68
C ILE A 105 4.03 12.14 -4.86
N GLN A 106 3.47 11.06 -5.42
CA GLN A 106 2.04 10.94 -5.70
C GLN A 106 1.32 9.93 -4.81
N TYR A 107 2.03 9.23 -3.93
CA TYR A 107 1.49 8.12 -3.14
C TYR A 107 1.68 8.36 -1.64
N VAL A 108 0.63 8.06 -0.88
CA VAL A 108 0.62 8.10 0.59
C VAL A 108 0.21 6.75 1.13
N CYS A 109 0.92 6.24 2.14
CA CYS A 109 0.61 5.00 2.83
C CYS A 109 0.26 5.28 4.29
N VAL A 110 -1.04 5.30 4.61
CA VAL A 110 -1.52 5.36 5.99
C VAL A 110 -1.55 3.95 6.57
N ASP A 111 -0.68 3.65 7.51
CA ASP A 111 -0.48 2.29 8.03
C ASP A 111 -0.62 2.24 9.55
N VAL A 112 -1.60 1.46 10.01
CA VAL A 112 -1.84 1.17 11.42
C VAL A 112 -2.06 -0.32 11.65
N ALA A 113 -1.74 -0.78 12.86
CA ALA A 113 -1.95 -2.18 13.23
C ALA A 113 -3.44 -2.60 13.24
N ASN A 114 -4.35 -1.66 13.51
CA ASN A 114 -5.79 -1.90 13.57
C ASN A 114 -6.57 -0.87 12.73
N GLY A 115 -6.85 -1.20 11.47
CA GLY A 115 -7.63 -0.35 10.57
C GLY A 115 -9.13 -0.30 10.86
N TYR A 116 -9.63 -1.00 11.88
CA TYR A 116 -11.06 -1.06 12.24
C TYR A 116 -11.51 0.07 13.18
N SER A 117 -10.61 0.99 13.54
CA SER A 117 -10.98 2.09 14.44
C SER A 117 -11.66 3.22 13.65
N GLU A 118 -12.72 3.80 14.23
CA GLU A 118 -13.40 4.96 13.64
C GLU A 118 -12.42 6.14 13.44
N HIS A 119 -11.49 6.32 14.38
CA HIS A 119 -10.42 7.31 14.30
C HIS A 119 -9.57 7.16 13.03
N PHE A 120 -9.25 5.93 12.63
CA PHE A 120 -8.50 5.66 11.40
C PHE A 120 -9.30 6.06 10.15
N VAL A 121 -10.61 5.76 10.12
CA VAL A 121 -11.49 6.15 9.00
C VAL A 121 -11.54 7.68 8.86
N HIS A 122 -11.68 8.40 9.97
CA HIS A 122 -11.65 9.87 9.97
C HIS A 122 -10.29 10.40 9.50
N PHE A 123 -9.19 9.82 9.97
CA PHE A 123 -7.86 10.21 9.50
C PHE A 123 -7.69 10.03 7.99
N VAL A 124 -8.18 8.92 7.41
CA VAL A 124 -8.14 8.71 5.95
C VAL A 124 -8.95 9.78 5.20
N LYS A 125 -10.10 10.21 5.74
CA LYS A 125 -10.89 11.33 5.17
C LYS A 125 -10.10 12.63 5.21
N ASP A 126 -9.45 12.93 6.32
CA ASP A 126 -8.64 14.15 6.48
C ASP A 126 -7.45 14.17 5.51
N VAL A 127 -6.74 13.04 5.37
CA VAL A 127 -5.66 12.89 4.39
C VAL A 127 -6.19 13.07 2.96
N ARG A 128 -7.33 12.46 2.60
CA ARG A 128 -7.96 12.68 1.28
C ARG A 128 -8.35 14.13 1.05
N GLN A 129 -8.92 14.80 2.06
CA GLN A 129 -9.32 16.19 1.94
C GLN A 129 -8.10 17.10 1.71
N LYS A 130 -6.99 16.83 2.41
CA LYS A 130 -5.75 17.60 2.29
C LYS A 130 -5.00 17.32 0.97
N PHE A 131 -5.00 16.07 0.52
CA PHE A 131 -4.25 15.60 -0.65
C PHE A 131 -5.17 14.95 -1.70
N PRO A 132 -6.06 15.74 -2.36
CA PRO A 132 -7.13 15.21 -3.20
C PRO A 132 -6.63 14.45 -4.44
N SER A 133 -5.44 14.78 -4.96
CA SER A 133 -4.84 14.13 -6.13
C SER A 133 -3.92 12.96 -5.80
N HIS A 134 -3.52 12.79 -4.53
CA HIS A 134 -2.59 11.72 -4.16
C HIS A 134 -3.32 10.38 -4.11
N THR A 135 -2.64 9.33 -4.51
CA THR A 135 -3.13 7.95 -4.38
C THR A 135 -2.88 7.47 -2.96
N ILE A 136 -3.96 7.10 -2.26
CA ILE A 136 -3.90 6.77 -0.83
C ILE A 136 -4.01 5.26 -0.65
N MET A 137 -3.01 4.68 0.00
CA MET A 137 -3.05 3.32 0.54
C MET A 137 -3.42 3.40 2.02
N ALA A 138 -4.36 2.56 2.46
CA ALA A 138 -4.79 2.55 3.86
C ALA A 138 -4.97 1.12 4.38
N GLY A 139 -4.49 0.84 5.59
CA GLY A 139 -4.80 -0.40 6.29
C GLY A 139 -4.08 -0.50 7.64
N ASN A 140 -4.08 -1.67 8.30
CA ASN A 140 -4.47 -2.98 7.76
C ASN A 140 -5.85 -3.47 8.21
N VAL A 141 -6.54 -4.18 7.31
CA VAL A 141 -7.84 -4.82 7.53
C VAL A 141 -7.86 -6.24 6.94
N VAL A 142 -8.91 -7.03 7.21
CA VAL A 142 -9.04 -8.41 6.72
C VAL A 142 -10.46 -8.80 6.27
N THR A 143 -11.41 -7.85 6.27
CA THR A 143 -12.82 -8.10 5.90
C THR A 143 -13.32 -7.12 4.85
N GLY A 144 -14.28 -7.55 4.04
CA GLY A 144 -14.83 -6.75 2.94
C GLY A 144 -15.53 -5.46 3.39
N GLU A 145 -16.28 -5.50 4.49
CA GLU A 145 -16.98 -4.31 5.02
C GLU A 145 -16.01 -3.14 5.28
N MET A 146 -14.90 -3.41 5.94
CA MET A 146 -13.92 -2.38 6.28
C MET A 146 -13.15 -1.90 5.04
N VAL A 147 -12.98 -2.76 4.03
CA VAL A 147 -12.43 -2.37 2.73
C VAL A 147 -13.35 -1.36 2.05
N GLU A 148 -14.65 -1.63 2.02
CA GLU A 148 -15.64 -0.72 1.43
C GLU A 148 -15.65 0.63 2.15
N GLU A 149 -15.67 0.61 3.48
CA GLU A 149 -15.67 1.83 4.29
C GLU A 149 -14.43 2.69 4.02
N LEU A 150 -13.23 2.10 3.98
CA LEU A 150 -12.00 2.84 3.71
C LEU A 150 -11.94 3.39 2.28
N ILE A 151 -12.44 2.64 1.29
CA ILE A 151 -12.53 3.12 -0.11
C ILE A 151 -13.50 4.31 -0.20
N LEU A 152 -14.65 4.23 0.47
CA LEU A 152 -15.63 5.31 0.51
C LEU A 152 -15.12 6.52 1.30
N ALA A 153 -14.30 6.31 2.33
CA ALA A 153 -13.63 7.36 3.09
C ALA A 153 -12.58 8.11 2.28
N GLY A 154 -12.04 7.49 1.21
CA GLY A 154 -11.15 8.16 0.27
C GLY A 154 -9.88 7.40 -0.08
N ALA A 155 -9.64 6.22 0.49
CA ALA A 155 -8.51 5.39 0.11
C ALA A 155 -8.69 4.81 -1.31
N ASP A 156 -7.61 4.70 -2.07
CA ASP A 156 -7.61 4.07 -3.40
C ASP A 156 -7.27 2.59 -3.33
N ILE A 157 -6.39 2.24 -2.39
CA ILE A 157 -5.82 0.90 -2.27
C ILE A 157 -5.87 0.46 -0.80
N ILE A 158 -6.46 -0.71 -0.52
CA ILE A 158 -6.57 -1.22 0.85
C ILE A 158 -5.48 -2.24 1.14
N LYS A 159 -4.72 -2.04 2.22
CA LYS A 159 -3.73 -3.00 2.71
C LYS A 159 -4.42 -4.08 3.54
N VAL A 160 -4.34 -5.32 3.05
CA VAL A 160 -5.05 -6.48 3.60
C VAL A 160 -4.06 -7.39 4.31
N GLY A 161 -4.24 -7.57 5.62
CA GLY A 161 -3.47 -8.55 6.40
C GLY A 161 -3.28 -8.16 7.86
N ILE A 162 -3.80 -9.00 8.77
CA ILE A 162 -3.56 -8.91 10.22
C ILE A 162 -2.96 -10.23 10.72
N GLY A 163 -1.72 -10.14 11.22
CA GLY A 163 -0.99 -11.29 11.74
C GLY A 163 -0.35 -12.31 10.76
N PRO A 164 -0.25 -12.11 9.42
CA PRO A 164 0.38 -13.10 8.53
C PRO A 164 1.91 -12.96 8.42
N GLY A 165 2.48 -11.82 8.84
CA GLY A 165 3.91 -11.52 8.64
C GLY A 165 4.86 -12.47 9.37
N SER A 166 6.03 -12.76 8.76
CA SER A 166 7.10 -13.63 9.30
C SER A 166 7.44 -13.37 10.76
N VAL A 167 7.58 -12.09 11.10
CA VAL A 167 7.98 -11.62 12.44
C VAL A 167 6.78 -11.18 13.29
N CYS A 168 5.56 -11.25 12.74
CA CYS A 168 4.37 -10.77 13.41
C CYS A 168 3.95 -11.75 14.54
N THR A 169 3.84 -11.23 15.76
CA THR A 169 3.41 -12.03 16.92
C THR A 169 1.93 -11.87 17.26
N THR A 170 1.17 -11.06 16.50
CA THR A 170 -0.23 -10.71 16.82
C THR A 170 -1.10 -11.95 17.02
N ARG A 171 -1.04 -12.94 16.13
CA ARG A 171 -1.80 -14.20 16.31
C ARG A 171 -1.41 -14.95 17.59
N LYS A 172 -0.12 -15.02 17.89
CA LYS A 172 0.39 -15.69 19.11
C LYS A 172 -0.02 -14.96 20.38
N LYS A 173 -0.06 -13.62 20.36
CA LYS A 173 -0.32 -12.78 21.54
C LYS A 173 -1.80 -12.51 21.79
N THR A 174 -2.60 -12.36 20.73
CA THR A 174 -3.99 -11.87 20.82
C THR A 174 -5.02 -12.92 20.39
N GLY A 175 -4.60 -14.00 19.71
CA GLY A 175 -5.51 -14.95 19.07
C GLY A 175 -6.22 -14.40 17.82
N VAL A 176 -6.08 -13.11 17.52
CA VAL A 176 -6.71 -12.46 16.37
C VAL A 176 -5.85 -12.66 15.12
N GLY A 177 -6.49 -13.14 14.05
CA GLY A 177 -5.90 -13.21 12.72
C GLY A 177 -6.84 -13.90 11.74
N TYR A 178 -6.72 -13.53 10.47
CA TYR A 178 -7.55 -14.10 9.41
C TYR A 178 -6.68 -14.86 8.40
N PRO A 179 -7.06 -16.05 7.92
CA PRO A 179 -6.31 -16.74 6.87
C PRO A 179 -6.09 -15.84 5.65
N GLN A 180 -4.82 -15.56 5.30
CA GLN A 180 -4.50 -14.48 4.37
C GLN A 180 -5.12 -14.67 2.98
N LEU A 181 -5.16 -15.90 2.47
CA LEU A 181 -5.79 -16.17 1.17
C LEU A 181 -7.29 -15.87 1.20
N SER A 182 -7.98 -16.24 2.29
CA SER A 182 -9.40 -15.95 2.46
C SER A 182 -9.65 -14.45 2.60
N ALA A 183 -8.82 -13.75 3.39
CA ALA A 183 -8.90 -12.29 3.52
C ALA A 183 -8.75 -11.61 2.17
N VAL A 184 -7.75 -12.04 1.38
CA VAL A 184 -7.50 -11.53 0.04
C VAL A 184 -8.70 -11.71 -0.89
N ILE A 185 -9.29 -12.91 -0.94
CA ILE A 185 -10.42 -13.18 -1.83
C ILE A 185 -11.60 -12.28 -1.47
N GLU A 186 -11.96 -12.26 -0.18
CA GLU A 186 -13.07 -11.46 0.33
C GLU A 186 -12.86 -9.94 0.10
N CYS A 187 -11.67 -9.45 0.43
CA CYS A 187 -11.33 -8.03 0.30
C CYS A 187 -11.17 -7.60 -1.16
N ALA A 188 -10.69 -8.47 -2.05
CA ALA A 188 -10.57 -8.17 -3.47
C ALA A 188 -11.95 -8.00 -4.10
N ASP A 189 -12.87 -8.92 -3.83
CA ASP A 189 -14.25 -8.84 -4.33
C ASP A 189 -14.93 -7.53 -3.89
N ALA A 190 -14.77 -7.16 -2.61
CA ALA A 190 -15.29 -5.91 -2.07
C ALA A 190 -14.66 -4.66 -2.73
N ALA A 191 -13.32 -4.62 -2.82
CA ALA A 191 -12.62 -3.47 -3.40
C ALA A 191 -12.98 -3.26 -4.87
N HIS A 192 -12.96 -4.33 -5.67
CA HIS A 192 -13.26 -4.26 -7.10
C HIS A 192 -14.71 -3.89 -7.37
N GLY A 193 -15.65 -4.29 -6.50
CA GLY A 193 -17.04 -3.85 -6.56
C GLY A 193 -17.21 -2.33 -6.51
N LEU A 194 -16.28 -1.61 -5.88
CA LEU A 194 -16.25 -0.15 -5.80
C LEU A 194 -15.24 0.51 -6.74
N GLY A 195 -14.48 -0.27 -7.52
CA GLY A 195 -13.37 0.21 -8.35
C GLY A 195 -12.11 0.58 -7.57
N GLY A 196 -12.02 0.20 -6.29
CA GLY A 196 -10.79 0.28 -5.50
C GLY A 196 -9.87 -0.91 -5.76
N HIS A 197 -8.69 -0.89 -5.15
CA HIS A 197 -7.68 -1.94 -5.30
C HIS A 197 -7.28 -2.48 -3.93
N ILE A 198 -6.64 -3.64 -3.89
CA ILE A 198 -6.04 -4.17 -2.65
C ILE A 198 -4.55 -4.47 -2.80
N ILE A 199 -3.89 -4.53 -1.64
CA ILE A 199 -2.54 -5.04 -1.46
C ILE A 199 -2.61 -6.15 -0.43
N SER A 200 -2.14 -7.34 -0.78
CA SER A 200 -1.92 -8.43 0.17
C SER A 200 -0.60 -8.20 0.91
N VAL A 201 -0.70 -8.03 2.23
CA VAL A 201 0.43 -7.92 3.16
C VAL A 201 0.66 -9.30 3.78
N SER A 202 1.64 -10.05 3.28
CA SER A 202 1.92 -11.39 3.85
C SER A 202 3.33 -11.58 4.40
N TYR A 203 4.34 -10.85 3.88
CA TYR A 203 5.75 -10.90 4.32
C TYR A 203 6.40 -9.53 3.99
N SER A 204 7.73 -9.38 4.07
CA SER A 204 8.51 -8.17 3.70
C SER A 204 8.24 -7.60 2.29
N TYR A 205 7.32 -8.21 1.53
CA TYR A 205 6.85 -7.78 0.22
C TYR A 205 5.33 -7.77 0.19
N LEU A 206 4.81 -6.79 -0.54
CA LEU A 206 3.40 -6.51 -0.78
C LEU A 206 3.06 -6.94 -2.22
N LEU A 207 1.98 -7.71 -2.40
CA LEU A 207 1.48 -8.12 -3.71
C LEU A 207 0.13 -7.46 -3.95
N SER A 208 0.00 -6.61 -4.98
CA SER A 208 -1.34 -6.18 -5.41
C SER A 208 -2.02 -7.30 -6.18
N LEU A 209 -3.28 -7.58 -5.86
CA LEU A 209 -4.07 -8.62 -6.49
C LEU A 209 -5.25 -7.96 -7.21
N HIS A 210 -5.50 -8.43 -8.44
CA HIS A 210 -6.72 -8.15 -9.21
C HIS A 210 -7.79 -9.18 -8.88
#